data_AF-A0A0G1U8S1-F1
#
_entry.id   AF-A0A0G1U8S1-F1
#
_cell.length_a   1.000
_cell.length_b   1.000
_cell.length_c   1.000
_cell.angle_alpha   90.00
_cell.angle_beta   90.00
_cell.angle_gamma   90.00
#
_symmetry.space_group_name_H-M   'P 1'
#
loop_
_entity.id
_entity.type
_entity.pdbx_description
1 polymer ?
#
loop_
_entity_poly.entity_id
_entity_poly.type
_entity_poly.pdbx_seq_one_letter_code
_entity_poly.pdbx_strand_id
1 'polypeptide(L)'
;MAAKERGAGEKYLLMVLVLVGFLWLRSSWGKIAGGTFVSGLAKTLTNFASKNPYPWFKDFLETVAIPNSQTFGLLVLVGEMTAAMLIFVMSLYLLAGQKTSKLGAFLLPAGLLIAAALNLTFWLASGWMSASGDSLNLLMLGVETVGLVWATKGLLQNR
;
A
#
# COMPACT_ATOMS: atom_id res chain seq x y z
N MET A 1 6.03 -33.97 -3.39
CA MET A 1 7.05 -33.03 -3.90
C MET A 1 7.45 -32.06 -2.81
N ALA A 2 8.71 -32.07 -2.37
CA ALA A 2 9.26 -31.08 -1.45
C ALA A 2 9.13 -29.66 -2.06
N ALA A 3 8.91 -28.63 -1.23
CA ALA A 3 8.98 -27.26 -1.72
C ALA A 3 10.40 -27.00 -2.21
N LYS A 4 10.58 -26.41 -3.40
CA LYS A 4 11.87 -25.84 -3.76
C LYS A 4 12.20 -24.79 -2.69
N GLU A 5 13.34 -24.95 -2.02
CA GLU A 5 13.76 -23.97 -1.03
C GLU A 5 13.89 -22.60 -1.68
N ARG A 6 13.37 -21.56 -1.01
CA ARG A 6 13.50 -20.18 -1.46
C ARG A 6 14.96 -19.75 -1.38
N GLY A 7 15.46 -19.12 -2.44
CA GLY A 7 16.80 -18.53 -2.44
C GLY A 7 16.92 -17.38 -1.43
N ALA A 8 18.15 -17.04 -1.04
CA ALA A 8 18.41 -15.98 -0.07
C ALA A 8 17.79 -14.63 -0.48
N GLY A 9 17.88 -14.26 -1.77
CA GLY A 9 17.28 -13.03 -2.29
C GLY A 9 15.76 -12.95 -2.11
N GLU A 10 15.04 -14.07 -2.28
CA GLU A 10 13.59 -14.11 -2.02
C GLU A 10 13.29 -13.92 -0.54
N LYS A 11 14.09 -14.55 0.34
CA LYS A 11 13.93 -14.41 1.79
C LYS A 11 14.14 -12.96 2.23
N TYR A 12 15.16 -12.27 1.70
CA TYR A 12 15.40 -10.87 2.02
C TYR A 12 14.29 -9.95 1.51
N LEU A 13 13.80 -10.17 0.28
CA LEU A 13 12.65 -9.41 -0.22
C LEU A 13 11.42 -9.63 0.67
N LEU A 14 11.13 -10.88 1.04
CA LEU A 14 10.03 -11.19 1.96
C LEU A 14 10.18 -10.50 3.32
N MET A 15 11.39 -10.44 3.89
CA MET A 15 11.65 -9.70 5.13
C MET A 15 11.35 -8.20 4.98
N VAL A 16 11.75 -7.59 3.86
CA VAL A 16 11.41 -6.20 3.55
C VAL A 16 9.90 -6.02 3.43
N LEU A 17 9.21 -6.94 2.74
CA LEU A 17 7.75 -6.88 2.60
C LEU A 17 7.02 -7.08 3.93
N VAL A 18 7.55 -7.88 4.86
CA VAL A 18 7.02 -7.95 6.24
C VAL A 18 7.10 -6.58 6.92
N LEU A 19 8.23 -5.87 6.79
CA LEU A 19 8.36 -4.52 7.35
C LEU A 19 7.39 -3.53 6.69
N VAL A 20 7.23 -3.58 5.37
CA VAL A 20 6.26 -2.76 4.64
C VAL A 20 4.83 -3.03 5.10
N GLY A 21 4.44 -4.31 5.20
CA GLY A 21 3.12 -4.71 5.71
C GLY A 21 2.88 -4.23 7.14
N PHE A 22 3.93 -4.25 7.99
CA PHE A 22 3.86 -3.73 9.35
C PHE A 22 3.69 -2.20 9.40
N LEU A 23 4.38 -1.46 8.53
CA LEU A 23 4.21 0.00 8.42
C LEU A 23 2.76 0.37 8.02
N TRP A 24 2.21 -0.34 7.03
CA TRP A 24 0.80 -0.19 6.65
C TRP A 24 -0.15 -0.53 7.80
N LEU A 25 0.12 -1.61 8.55
CA LEU A 25 -0.68 -1.99 9.71
C LEU A 25 -0.65 -0.92 10.80
N ARG A 26 0.52 -0.33 11.05
CA ARG A 26 0.69 0.74 12.04
C ARG A 26 -0.06 2.01 11.62
N SER A 27 -0.04 2.35 10.33
CA SER A 27 -0.76 3.48 9.74
C SER A 27 -2.28 3.29 9.86
N SER A 28 -2.80 2.16 9.36
CA SER A 28 -4.23 1.87 9.35
C SER A 28 -4.79 1.73 10.77
N TRP A 29 -4.07 1.04 11.66
CA TRP A 29 -4.46 0.93 13.07
C TRP A 29 -4.53 2.29 13.75
N GLY A 30 -3.58 3.19 13.48
CA GLY A 30 -3.61 4.56 14.02
C GLY A 30 -4.86 5.33 13.61
N LYS A 31 -5.32 5.15 12.36
CA LYS A 31 -6.54 5.78 11.84
C LYS A 31 -7.80 5.18 12.46
N ILE A 32 -7.85 3.86 12.59
CA ILE A 32 -8.98 3.13 13.19
C ILE A 32 -9.11 3.50 14.67
N ALA A 33 -8.03 3.34 15.44
CA ALA A 33 -8.03 3.62 16.87
C ALA A 33 -8.28 5.11 17.18
N GLY A 34 -7.85 6.00 16.29
CA GLY A 34 -8.10 7.44 16.43
C GLY A 34 -9.54 7.88 16.14
N GLY A 35 -10.34 7.06 15.45
CA GLY A 35 -11.79 7.27 15.23
C GLY A 35 -12.21 8.51 14.42
N THR A 36 -11.27 9.39 14.06
CA THR A 36 -11.54 10.72 13.48
C THR A 36 -11.01 10.88 12.06
N PHE A 37 -10.36 9.85 11.50
CA PHE A 37 -9.74 9.93 10.18
C PHE A 37 -10.75 10.27 9.08
N VAL A 38 -11.88 9.55 9.03
CA VAL A 38 -12.89 9.70 7.97
C VAL A 38 -13.56 11.08 8.04
N SER A 39 -13.97 11.52 9.24
CA SER A 39 -14.58 12.83 9.43
C SER A 39 -13.60 13.99 9.24
N GLY A 40 -12.32 13.77 9.52
CA GLY A 40 -11.26 14.75 9.32
C GLY A 40 -10.73 14.85 7.89
N LEU A 41 -11.05 13.90 6.99
CA LEU A 41 -10.38 13.81 5.71
C LEU A 41 -10.59 15.04 4.81
N ALA A 42 -11.78 15.66 4.81
CA ALA A 42 -12.06 16.85 4.00
C ALA A 42 -11.02 17.95 4.24
N LYS A 43 -10.74 18.27 5.51
CA LYS A 43 -9.77 19.30 5.90
C LYS A 43 -8.36 18.97 5.41
N THR A 44 -7.96 17.70 5.51
CA THR A 44 -6.67 17.21 5.02
C THR A 44 -6.56 17.36 3.51
N LEU A 45 -7.59 16.95 2.76
CA LEU A 45 -7.61 17.06 1.29
C LEU A 45 -7.63 18.52 0.83
N THR A 46 -8.33 19.42 1.53
CA THR A 46 -8.28 20.87 1.25
C THR A 46 -6.86 21.41 1.42
N ASN A 47 -6.14 20.97 2.45
CA ASN A 47 -4.74 21.35 2.63
C ASN A 47 -3.86 20.81 1.49
N PHE A 48 -4.09 19.55 1.07
CA PHE A 48 -3.38 18.93 -0.05
C PHE A 48 -3.62 19.64 -1.38
N ALA A 49 -4.82 20.18 -1.62
CA ALA A 49 -5.17 20.91 -2.83
C ALA A 49 -4.56 22.33 -2.88
N SER A 50 -4.34 22.95 -1.72
CA SER A 50 -4.02 24.39 -1.59
C SER A 50 -2.85 24.87 -2.46
N LYS A 51 -1.77 24.08 -2.56
CA LYS A 51 -0.60 24.36 -3.39
C LYS A 51 -0.12 23.13 -4.15
N ASN A 52 -1.06 22.24 -4.51
CA ASN A 52 -0.70 21.04 -5.27
C ASN A 52 -0.09 21.43 -6.63
N PRO A 53 1.11 20.91 -6.97
CA PRO A 53 1.80 21.27 -8.20
C PRO A 53 1.21 20.62 -9.46
N TYR A 54 0.27 19.68 -9.32
CA TYR A 54 -0.36 18.96 -10.42
C TYR A 54 -1.77 19.49 -10.66
N PRO A 55 -2.01 20.36 -11.66
CA PRO A 55 -3.32 21.01 -11.84
C PRO A 55 -4.49 20.03 -11.99
N TRP A 56 -4.28 18.93 -12.72
CA TRP A 56 -5.29 17.90 -12.93
C TRP A 56 -5.63 17.13 -11.64
N PHE A 57 -4.64 16.89 -10.77
CA PHE A 57 -4.87 16.18 -9.51
C PHE A 57 -5.48 17.14 -8.48
N LYS A 58 -5.08 18.41 -8.49
CA LYS A 58 -5.73 19.47 -7.72
C LYS A 58 -7.22 19.55 -8.07
N ASP A 59 -7.55 19.61 -9.36
CA ASP A 59 -8.93 19.66 -9.84
C ASP A 59 -9.72 18.42 -9.37
N PHE A 60 -9.15 17.22 -9.48
CA PHE A 60 -9.74 16.00 -8.91
C PHE A 60 -9.98 16.11 -7.39
N LEU A 61 -9.02 16.66 -6.63
CA LEU A 61 -9.19 16.85 -5.19
C LEU A 61 -10.35 17.80 -4.89
N GLU A 62 -10.42 18.94 -5.58
CA GLU A 62 -11.41 19.99 -5.34
C GLU A 62 -12.82 19.60 -5.80
N THR A 63 -12.94 18.93 -6.93
CA THR A 63 -14.23 18.64 -7.57
C THR A 63 -14.80 17.27 -7.24
N VAL A 64 -13.95 16.29 -6.88
CA VAL A 64 -14.37 14.90 -6.64
C VAL A 64 -14.05 14.46 -5.21
N ALA A 65 -12.79 14.54 -4.79
CA ALA A 65 -12.37 13.91 -3.54
C ALA A 65 -12.88 14.64 -2.29
N ILE A 66 -12.78 15.97 -2.25
CA ILE A 66 -13.25 16.79 -1.11
C ILE A 66 -14.78 16.69 -0.94
N PRO A 67 -15.61 16.84 -1.99
CA PRO A 67 -17.06 16.68 -1.86
C PRO A 67 -17.49 15.28 -1.39
N ASN A 68 -16.69 14.25 -1.70
CA ASN A 68 -16.95 12.86 -1.33
C ASN A 68 -16.00 12.35 -0.23
N SER A 69 -15.51 13.24 0.63
CA SER A 69 -14.39 12.94 1.54
C SER A 69 -14.66 11.78 2.50
N GLN A 70 -15.91 11.57 2.93
CA GLN A 70 -16.24 10.45 3.82
C GLN A 70 -16.06 9.10 3.11
N THR A 71 -16.52 9.01 1.85
CA THR A 71 -16.34 7.83 1.02
C THR A 71 -14.87 7.57 0.76
N PHE A 72 -14.10 8.59 0.35
CA PHE A 72 -12.65 8.45 0.17
C PHE A 72 -11.93 8.10 1.47
N GLY A 73 -12.40 8.62 2.62
CA GLY A 73 -11.86 8.27 3.93
C GLY A 73 -12.05 6.80 4.27
N LEU A 74 -13.23 6.24 3.98
CA LEU A 74 -13.48 4.82 4.14
C LEU A 74 -12.65 3.99 3.15
N LEU A 75 -12.57 4.39 1.89
CA LEU A 75 -11.77 3.69 0.88
C LEU A 75 -10.29 3.65 1.25
N VAL A 76 -9.72 4.77 1.71
CA VAL A 76 -8.33 4.81 2.19
C VAL A 76 -8.17 3.92 3.41
N LEU A 77 -9.03 4.04 4.43
CA LEU A 77 -8.92 3.24 5.65
C LEU A 77 -9.00 1.73 5.37
N VAL A 78 -9.97 1.31 4.55
CA VAL A 78 -10.14 -0.09 4.16
C VAL A 78 -8.99 -0.54 3.26
N GLY A 79 -8.54 0.30 2.32
CA GLY A 79 -7.44 0.02 1.41
C GLY A 79 -6.13 -0.21 2.17
N GLU A 80 -5.79 0.69 3.10
CA GLU A 80 -4.58 0.56 3.93
C GLU A 80 -4.62 -0.70 4.79
N MET A 81 -5.76 -0.97 5.46
CA MET A 81 -5.89 -2.18 6.28
C MET A 81 -5.81 -3.45 5.44
N THR A 82 -6.42 -3.46 4.26
CA THR A 82 -6.37 -4.60 3.33
C THR A 82 -4.95 -4.84 2.83
N ALA A 83 -4.27 -3.79 2.35
CA ALA A 83 -2.87 -3.85 1.95
C ALA A 83 -1.97 -4.37 3.08
N ALA A 84 -2.13 -3.81 4.29
CA ALA A 84 -1.40 -4.24 5.47
C ALA A 84 -1.53 -5.74 5.72
N MET A 85 -2.76 -6.24 5.81
CA MET A 85 -3.04 -7.64 6.12
C MET A 85 -2.52 -8.58 5.05
N LEU A 86 -2.77 -8.27 3.76
CA LEU A 86 -2.35 -9.12 2.66
C LEU A 86 -0.82 -9.17 2.54
N ILE A 87 -0.14 -8.03 2.63
CA ILE A 87 1.33 -8.00 2.53
C ILE A 87 1.96 -8.66 3.75
N PHE A 88 1.55 -8.27 4.96
CA PHE A 88 2.17 -8.73 6.20
C PHE A 88 1.99 -10.25 6.40
N VAL A 89 0.75 -10.73 6.35
CA VAL A 89 0.42 -12.13 6.62
C VAL A 89 1.01 -13.03 5.53
N MET A 90 0.86 -12.67 4.26
CA MET A 90 1.38 -13.52 3.19
C MET A 90 2.90 -13.53 3.16
N SER A 91 3.56 -12.41 3.43
CA SER A 91 5.02 -12.38 3.46
C SER A 91 5.57 -13.24 4.60
N LEU A 92 4.97 -13.17 5.79
CA LEU A 92 5.31 -14.06 6.91
C LEU A 92 5.05 -15.54 6.58
N TYR A 93 3.90 -15.84 5.99
CA TYR A 93 3.53 -17.20 5.59
C TYR A 93 4.53 -17.80 4.61
N LEU A 94 4.92 -17.05 3.59
CA LEU A 94 5.90 -17.48 2.59
C LEU A 94 7.32 -17.60 3.18
N LEU A 95 7.68 -16.70 4.10
CA LEU A 95 8.97 -16.71 4.79
C LEU A 95 9.11 -17.93 5.72
N ALA A 96 8.00 -18.36 6.34
CA ALA A 96 7.91 -19.60 7.12
C ALA A 96 7.95 -20.88 6.27
N GLY A 97 8.26 -20.78 4.96
CA GLY A 97 8.42 -21.92 4.06
C GLY A 97 7.11 -22.55 3.59
N GLN A 98 5.98 -21.93 3.88
CA GLN A 98 4.67 -22.47 3.53
C GLN A 98 4.40 -22.35 2.02
N LYS A 99 3.65 -23.32 1.49
CA LYS A 99 3.22 -23.33 0.07
C LYS A 99 1.89 -22.64 -0.09
N THR A 100 1.74 -21.83 -1.13
CA THR A 100 0.48 -21.13 -1.40
C THR A 100 -0.48 -21.93 -2.27
N SER A 101 -1.75 -21.94 -1.88
CA SER A 101 -2.85 -22.35 -2.77
C SER A 101 -2.98 -21.41 -3.97
N LYS A 102 -3.81 -21.74 -4.96
CA LYS A 102 -4.08 -20.87 -6.12
C LYS A 102 -4.55 -19.49 -5.68
N LEU A 103 -5.54 -19.44 -4.80
CA LEU A 103 -6.04 -18.20 -4.21
C LEU A 103 -4.94 -17.46 -3.44
N GLY A 104 -4.15 -18.17 -2.62
CA GLY A 104 -3.07 -17.57 -1.84
C GLY A 104 -1.97 -16.91 -2.68
N ALA A 105 -1.75 -17.35 -3.92
CA ALA A 105 -0.81 -16.68 -4.82
C ALA A 105 -1.31 -15.34 -5.38
N PHE A 106 -2.62 -15.08 -5.37
CA PHE A 106 -3.16 -13.78 -5.75
C PHE A 106 -3.19 -12.77 -4.60
N LEU A 107 -3.22 -13.24 -3.35
CA LEU A 107 -3.35 -12.39 -2.17
C LEU A 107 -2.19 -11.41 -2.00
N LEU A 108 -0.94 -11.88 -2.09
CA LEU A 108 0.23 -11.01 -1.95
C LEU A 108 0.32 -9.98 -3.09
N PRO A 109 0.24 -10.35 -4.39
CA PRO A 109 0.16 -9.39 -5.49
C PRO A 109 -0.98 -8.37 -5.31
N ALA A 110 -2.16 -8.79 -4.89
CA ALA A 110 -3.28 -7.87 -4.67
C ALA A 110 -2.97 -6.84 -3.58
N GLY A 111 -2.40 -7.27 -2.44
CA GLY A 111 -1.98 -6.36 -1.37
C GLY A 111 -0.93 -5.35 -1.85
N LEU A 112 0.08 -5.81 -2.59
CA LEU A 112 1.14 -4.97 -3.14
C LEU A 112 0.62 -3.96 -4.18
N LEU A 113 -0.34 -4.37 -5.01
CA LEU A 113 -0.98 -3.48 -5.98
C LEU A 113 -1.80 -2.38 -5.29
N ILE A 114 -2.58 -2.73 -4.26
CA ILE A 114 -3.35 -1.76 -3.48
C ILE A 114 -2.40 -0.76 -2.81
N ALA A 115 -1.35 -1.26 -2.17
CA ALA A 115 -0.35 -0.43 -1.50
C ALA A 115 0.35 0.54 -2.47
N ALA A 116 0.77 0.04 -3.64
CA ALA A 116 1.41 0.84 -4.67
C ALA A 116 0.48 1.95 -5.17
N ALA A 117 -0.80 1.61 -5.43
CA ALA A 117 -1.80 2.59 -5.83
C ALA A 117 -2.04 3.67 -4.76
N LEU A 118 -2.05 3.29 -3.48
CA LEU A 118 -2.18 4.24 -2.36
C LEU A 118 -0.96 5.16 -2.27
N ASN A 119 0.27 4.62 -2.32
CA ASN A 119 1.48 5.44 -2.28
C ASN A 119 1.56 6.42 -3.46
N LEU A 120 1.20 5.98 -4.67
CA LEU A 120 1.11 6.88 -5.82
C LEU A 120 0.09 7.99 -5.59
N THR A 121 -1.08 7.65 -5.06
CA THR A 121 -2.15 8.62 -4.75
C THR A 121 -1.72 9.60 -3.67
N PHE A 122 -1.08 9.14 -2.60
CA PHE A 122 -0.58 9.97 -1.51
C PHE A 122 0.56 10.88 -1.96
N TRP A 123 1.44 10.38 -2.83
CA TRP A 123 2.49 11.16 -3.45
C TRP A 123 1.92 12.30 -4.32
N LEU A 124 0.96 11.99 -5.20
CA LEU A 124 0.28 13.00 -6.01
C LEU A 124 -0.47 14.04 -5.16
N ALA A 125 -1.09 13.60 -4.06
CA ALA A 125 -1.83 14.49 -3.18
C ALA A 125 -0.93 15.39 -2.32
N SER A 126 0.14 14.82 -1.75
CA SER A 126 0.84 15.38 -0.60
C SER A 126 2.37 15.30 -0.66
N GLY A 127 2.95 14.65 -1.66
CA GLY A 127 4.41 14.53 -1.80
C GLY A 127 5.10 15.88 -1.83
N TRP A 128 4.48 16.89 -2.45
CA TRP A 128 4.97 18.26 -2.51
C TRP A 128 5.07 18.97 -1.14
N MET A 129 4.42 18.45 -0.09
CA MET A 129 4.36 19.11 1.21
C MET A 129 5.64 18.97 2.03
N SER A 130 6.41 17.89 1.82
CA SER A 130 7.69 17.69 2.51
C SER A 130 8.58 16.71 1.76
N ALA A 131 9.89 16.92 1.83
CA ALA A 131 10.87 16.01 1.23
C ALA A 131 10.77 14.58 1.80
N SER A 132 10.38 14.44 3.07
CA SER A 132 10.16 13.14 3.71
C SER A 132 8.92 12.42 3.17
N GLY A 133 7.81 13.14 2.97
CA GLY A 133 6.60 12.58 2.38
C GLY A 133 6.80 12.19 0.92
N ASP A 134 7.48 13.04 0.16
CA ASP A 134 7.91 12.77 -1.21
C ASP A 134 8.71 11.45 -1.30
N SER A 135 9.84 11.42 -0.59
CA SER A 135 10.79 10.30 -0.65
C SER A 135 10.18 9.00 -0.12
N LEU A 136 9.39 9.06 0.97
CA LEU A 136 8.80 7.86 1.57
C LEU A 136 7.76 7.22 0.65
N ASN A 137 6.84 8.00 0.08
CA ASN A 137 5.83 7.45 -0.82
C ASN A 137 6.48 6.85 -2.08
N LEU A 138 7.50 7.50 -2.66
CA LEU A 138 8.22 6.98 -3.82
C LEU A 138 9.02 5.71 -3.49
N LEU A 139 9.68 5.68 -2.33
CA LEU A 139 10.40 4.48 -1.87
C LEU A 139 9.43 3.31 -1.70
N MET A 140 8.31 3.53 -0.99
CA MET A 140 7.33 2.48 -0.75
C MET A 140 6.69 2.00 -2.06
N LEU A 141 6.31 2.92 -2.95
CA LEU A 141 5.84 2.60 -4.31
C LEU A 141 6.84 1.72 -5.06
N GLY A 142 8.13 2.07 -5.01
CA GLY A 142 9.20 1.29 -5.65
C GLY A 142 9.33 -0.12 -5.08
N VAL A 143 9.37 -0.25 -3.75
CA VAL A 143 9.46 -1.55 -3.06
C VAL A 143 8.25 -2.42 -3.36
N GLU A 144 7.05 -1.86 -3.31
CA GLU A 144 5.80 -2.57 -3.60
C GLU A 144 5.72 -3.01 -5.06
N THR A 145 6.18 -2.17 -5.99
CA THR A 145 6.26 -2.52 -7.42
C THR A 145 7.25 -3.66 -7.67
N VAL A 146 8.44 -3.62 -7.06
CA VAL A 146 9.42 -4.71 -7.16
C VAL A 146 8.84 -6.01 -6.58
N GLY A 147 8.21 -5.92 -5.39
CA GLY A 147 7.51 -7.03 -4.77
C GLY A 147 6.41 -7.59 -5.67
N LEU A 148 5.63 -6.73 -6.31
CA LEU A 148 4.50 -7.10 -7.17
C LEU A 148 4.97 -7.84 -8.42
N VAL A 149 6.03 -7.36 -9.08
CA VAL A 149 6.65 -8.01 -10.23
C VAL A 149 7.19 -9.38 -9.83
N TRP A 150 7.90 -9.47 -8.71
CA TRP A 150 8.40 -10.74 -8.19
C TRP A 150 7.27 -11.71 -7.87
N ALA A 151 6.24 -11.27 -7.13
CA ALA A 151 5.14 -12.12 -6.70
C ALA A 151 4.32 -12.62 -7.89
N THR A 152 4.07 -11.77 -8.89
CA THR A 152 3.36 -12.16 -10.11
C THR A 152 4.15 -13.20 -10.91
N LYS A 153 5.45 -12.97 -11.16
CA LYS A 153 6.28 -13.94 -11.90
C LYS A 153 6.51 -15.24 -11.12
N GLY A 154 6.85 -15.12 -9.84
CA GLY A 154 7.25 -16.24 -9.01
C GLY A 154 6.09 -17.10 -8.53
N LEU A 155 4.96 -16.49 -8.15
CA LEU A 155 3.83 -17.19 -7.55
C LEU A 155 2.70 -17.50 -8.54
N LEU A 156 2.50 -16.68 -9.58
CA LEU A 156 1.41 -16.87 -10.54
C LEU A 156 1.87 -17.58 -11.83
N GLN A 157 3.06 -17.28 -12.35
CA GLN A 157 3.52 -17.82 -13.65
C GLN A 157 4.26 -19.17 -13.54
N ASN A 158 4.94 -19.47 -12.43
CA ASN A 158 5.63 -20.75 -12.23
C ASN A 158 4.68 -21.86 -11.72
N ARG A 159 3.44 -21.88 -12.19
CA ARG A 159 2.40 -22.83 -11.80
C ARG A 159 1.99 -23.73 -12.96
#